data_AF-A0A2N5ZAX3-F1
#
_entry.id   AF-A0A2N5ZAX3-F1
#
_cell.length_a   1.000
_cell.length_b   1.000
_cell.length_c   1.000
_cell.angle_alpha   90.00
_cell.angle_beta   90.00
_cell.angle_gamma   90.00
#
_symmetry.space_group_name_H-M   'P 1'
#
loop_
_entity.id
_entity.type
_entity.pdbx_description
1 polymer ?
#
loop_
_entity_poly.entity_id
_entity_poly.type
_entity_poly.pdbx_seq_one_letter_code
_entity_poly.pdbx_strand_id
1 'polypeptide(L)'
;MCKINDRYGLSSRVKLEKTSENHISIVKLIKSRIIQKDALKIIEQANTIREKDANLKVNLICHNNICSKSAALLIKNKIGIVFKDKSLSE
;
A
#
# COMPACT_ATOMS: atom_id res chain seq x y z
N MET A 1 15.50 6.67 -14.46
CA MET A 1 15.14 5.75 -13.36
C MET A 1 13.74 5.22 -13.59
N CYS A 2 13.60 3.94 -13.94
CA CYS A 2 12.31 3.32 -14.20
C CYS A 2 11.59 3.06 -12.87
N LYS A 3 10.50 3.77 -12.61
CA LYS A 3 9.73 3.59 -11.37
C LYS A 3 8.92 2.30 -11.49
N ILE A 4 8.91 1.49 -10.44
CA ILE A 4 8.13 0.24 -10.40
C ILE A 4 6.64 0.45 -10.74
N ASN A 5 6.10 1.65 -10.51
CA ASN A 5 4.76 2.06 -10.90
C ASN A 5 4.43 1.84 -12.37
N ASP A 6 5.38 2.10 -13.27
CA ASP A 6 5.20 2.00 -14.71
C ASP A 6 4.92 0.54 -15.13
N ARG A 7 5.61 -0.40 -14.48
CA ARG A 7 5.46 -1.85 -14.67
C ARG A 7 4.05 -2.36 -14.33
N TYR A 8 3.32 -1.66 -13.45
CA TYR A 8 1.97 -2.01 -13.03
C TYR A 8 0.91 -1.04 -13.57
N GLY A 9 1.28 -0.08 -14.43
CA GLY A 9 0.34 0.94 -14.96
C GLY A 9 -0.21 1.88 -13.89
N LEU A 10 0.48 2.03 -12.76
CA LEU A 10 0.02 2.82 -11.62
C LEU A 10 0.50 4.27 -11.73
N SER A 11 -0.34 5.21 -11.25
CA SER A 11 0.00 6.63 -11.27
C SER A 11 1.32 6.90 -10.54
N SER A 12 2.18 7.76 -11.09
CA SER A 12 3.46 8.19 -10.49
C SER A 12 3.33 8.84 -9.11
N ARG A 13 2.12 9.19 -8.68
CA ARG A 13 1.81 9.72 -7.34
C ARG A 13 1.74 8.64 -6.26
N VAL A 14 1.56 7.38 -6.65
CA VAL A 14 1.59 6.24 -5.72
C VAL A 14 3.05 5.95 -5.39
N LYS A 15 3.40 5.85 -4.12
CA LYS A 15 4.73 5.32 -3.76
C LYS A 15 4.61 3.82 -3.59
N LEU A 16 5.36 3.10 -4.40
CA LEU A 16 5.48 1.65 -4.32
C LEU A 16 6.93 1.32 -3.97
N GLU A 17 7.13 0.48 -2.98
CA GLU A 17 8.43 -0.04 -2.60
C GLU A 17 8.44 -1.55 -2.78
N LYS A 18 9.43 -2.06 -3.50
CA LYS A 18 9.64 -3.49 -3.61
C LYS A 18 10.47 -3.93 -2.41
N THR A 19 9.83 -4.59 -1.45
CA THR A 19 10.52 -5.09 -0.24
C THR A 19 11.24 -6.41 -0.51
N SER A 20 10.74 -7.22 -1.44
CA SER A 20 11.38 -8.48 -1.86
C SER A 20 10.95 -8.84 -3.28
N GLU A 21 11.54 -9.89 -3.86
CA GLU A 21 11.26 -10.31 -5.24
C GLU A 21 9.76 -10.44 -5.53
N ASN A 22 9.00 -10.97 -4.56
CA ASN A 22 7.54 -11.16 -4.64
C ASN A 22 6.74 -10.28 -3.66
N HIS A 23 7.34 -9.28 -3.02
CA HIS A 23 6.66 -8.43 -2.04
C HIS A 23 6.69 -6.96 -2.46
N ILE A 24 5.51 -6.37 -2.61
CA ILE A 24 5.33 -4.93 -2.87
C ILE A 24 4.63 -4.27 -1.70
N SER A 25 5.12 -3.10 -1.34
CA SER A 25 4.60 -2.26 -0.28
C SER A 25 4.14 -0.93 -0.85
N ILE A 26 2.85 -0.62 -0.74
CA ILE A 26 2.27 0.66 -1.08
C ILE A 26 2.52 1.61 0.09
N VAL A 27 3.29 2.67 -0.12
CA VAL A 27 3.62 3.64 0.92
C VAL A 27 2.65 4.82 0.86
N LYS A 28 1.86 4.99 1.92
CA LYS A 28 0.90 6.07 2.08
C LYS A 28 1.04 6.74 3.45
N LEU A 29 1.94 7.70 3.51
CA LEU A 29 2.20 8.52 4.70
C LEU A 29 1.42 9.83 4.57
N ILE A 30 0.25 9.91 5.20
CA ILE A 30 -0.58 11.12 5.25
C ILE A 30 -0.68 11.65 6.68
N LYS A 31 -0.76 12.98 6.83
CA LYS A 31 -0.85 13.67 8.14
C LYS A 31 -2.25 13.60 8.76
N SER A 32 -3.29 13.52 7.94
CA SER A 32 -4.67 13.33 8.39
C SER A 32 -4.88 11.84 8.67
N ARG A 33 -6.00 11.24 8.27
CA ARG A 33 -6.31 9.82 8.51
C ARG A 33 -6.60 9.08 7.20
N ILE A 34 -6.20 7.82 7.11
CA ILE A 34 -6.63 6.92 6.02
C ILE A 34 -8.12 6.68 6.21
N ILE A 35 -8.91 7.24 5.32
CA ILE A 35 -10.36 7.03 5.25
C ILE A 35 -10.68 5.88 4.28
N GLN A 36 -11.93 5.44 4.28
CA GLN A 36 -12.40 4.36 3.41
C GLN A 36 -12.14 4.63 1.93
N LYS A 37 -12.28 5.88 1.46
CA LYS A 37 -12.01 6.27 0.07
C LYS A 37 -10.54 6.04 -0.32
N ASP A 38 -9.60 6.29 0.58
CA ASP A 38 -8.19 5.99 0.36
C ASP A 38 -7.92 4.50 0.39
N ALA A 39 -8.55 3.77 1.31
CA ALA A 39 -8.45 2.31 1.38
C ALA A 39 -8.97 1.64 0.09
N LEU A 40 -10.09 2.11 -0.47
CA LEU A 40 -10.63 1.64 -1.75
C LEU A 40 -9.62 1.81 -2.88
N LYS A 41 -9.01 2.99 -3.00
CA LYS A 41 -7.95 3.23 -4.00
C LYS A 41 -6.76 2.30 -3.83
N ILE A 42 -6.35 2.02 -2.60
CA ILE A 42 -5.24 1.09 -2.31
C ILE A 42 -5.62 -0.33 -2.72
N ILE A 43 -6.87 -0.74 -2.47
CA ILE A 43 -7.39 -2.06 -2.89
C ILE A 43 -7.41 -2.18 -4.40
N GLU A 44 -7.89 -1.15 -5.12
CA GLU A 44 -7.85 -1.13 -6.59
C GLU A 44 -6.42 -1.31 -7.10
N GLN A 45 -5.45 -0.58 -6.53
CA GLN A 45 -4.04 -0.69 -6.90
C GLN A 45 -3.48 -2.09 -6.61
N ALA A 46 -3.81 -2.64 -5.44
CA ALA A 46 -3.39 -3.99 -5.05
C ALA A 46 -4.00 -5.05 -5.98
N ASN A 47 -5.25 -4.88 -6.40
CA ASN A 47 -5.90 -5.75 -7.37
C ASN A 47 -5.21 -5.67 -8.73
N THR A 48 -4.93 -4.48 -9.26
CA THR A 48 -4.18 -4.34 -10.53
C THR A 48 -2.81 -5.02 -10.47
N ILE A 49 -2.10 -4.90 -9.35
CA ILE A 49 -0.81 -5.60 -9.15
C ILE A 49 -1.02 -7.12 -9.16
N ARG A 50 -2.04 -7.61 -8.47
CA ARG A 50 -2.38 -9.05 -8.41
C ARG A 50 -2.85 -9.62 -9.74
N GLU A 51 -3.56 -8.84 -10.54
CA GLU A 51 -3.99 -9.24 -11.88
C GLU A 51 -2.78 -9.45 -12.80
N LYS A 52 -1.71 -8.69 -12.61
CA LYS A 52 -0.44 -8.89 -13.32
C LYS A 52 0.38 -10.03 -12.72
N ASP A 53 0.36 -10.15 -11.39
CA ASP A 53 1.19 -11.09 -10.65
C ASP A 53 0.47 -11.56 -9.38
N ALA A 54 -0.26 -12.67 -9.48
CA ALA A 54 -1.07 -13.21 -8.38
C ALA A 54 -0.22 -13.67 -7.17
N ASN A 55 1.07 -13.96 -7.41
CA ASN A 55 2.03 -14.34 -6.37
C ASN A 55 2.60 -13.15 -5.60
N LEU A 56 2.34 -11.92 -6.03
CA LEU A 56 2.79 -10.73 -5.31
C LEU A 56 1.97 -10.53 -4.02
N LYS A 57 2.68 -10.45 -2.89
CA LYS A 57 2.09 -9.98 -1.65
C LYS A 57 2.13 -8.46 -1.62
N VAL A 58 0.98 -7.85 -1.38
CA VAL A 58 0.82 -6.40 -1.29
C VAL A 58 0.63 -6.00 0.17
N ASN A 59 1.48 -5.10 0.65
CA ASN A 59 1.38 -4.50 1.97
C ASN A 59 1.12 -3.00 1.85
N LEU A 60 0.46 -2.40 2.82
CA LEU A 60 0.25 -0.97 2.95
C LEU A 60 1.10 -0.46 4.10
N ILE A 61 2.04 0.44 3.80
CA ILE A 61 2.79 1.18 4.80
C ILE A 61 2.08 2.50 5.07
N CYS A 62 1.56 2.68 6.27
CA CYS A 62 0.92 3.93 6.69
C CYS A 62 1.30 4.30 8.12
N HIS A 63 1.01 5.53 8.54
CA HIS A 63 1.09 5.90 9.96
C HIS A 63 -0.07 5.28 10.75
N ASN A 64 0.01 5.31 12.09
CA ASN A 64 -1.06 4.89 13.02
C ASN A 64 -2.36 5.72 12.93
N ASN A 65 -2.60 6.43 11.84
CA ASN A 65 -3.79 7.22 11.61
C ASN A 65 -4.66 6.54 10.53
N ILE A 66 -5.17 5.34 10.83
CA ILE A 66 -6.11 4.60 9.98
C ILE A 66 -7.41 4.34 10.74
N CYS A 67 -8.55 4.47 10.07
CA CYS A 67 -9.83 4.09 10.65
C CYS A 67 -9.96 2.55 10.71
N SER A 68 -10.52 2.01 11.79
CA SER A 68 -10.71 0.56 11.97
C SER A 68 -11.47 -0.09 10.81
N LYS A 69 -12.47 0.61 10.23
CA LYS A 69 -13.19 0.14 9.03
C LYS A 69 -12.27 -0.01 7.82
N SER A 70 -11.38 0.97 7.61
CA SER A 70 -10.40 0.95 6.53
C SER A 70 -9.38 -0.18 6.72
N ALA A 71 -8.89 -0.36 7.95
CA ALA A 71 -7.98 -1.44 8.28
C ALA A 71 -8.61 -2.82 8.04
N ALA A 72 -9.84 -3.02 8.52
CA ALA A 72 -10.58 -4.25 8.29
C ALA A 72 -10.81 -4.52 6.79
N LEU A 73 -11.10 -3.47 6.01
CA LEU A 73 -11.29 -3.59 4.56
C LEU A 73 -10.02 -4.03 3.83
N LEU A 74 -8.86 -3.50 4.22
CA LEU A 74 -7.55 -3.90 3.66
C LEU A 74 -7.22 -5.35 4.01
N ILE A 75 -7.37 -5.72 5.28
CA ILE A 75 -7.13 -7.10 5.76
C ILE A 75 -8.04 -8.10 5.04
N LYS A 76 -9.33 -7.75 4.86
CA LYS A 76 -10.30 -8.58 4.11
C LYS A 76 -9.86 -8.80 2.67
N ASN A 77 -9.18 -7.83 2.06
CA ASN A 77 -8.61 -7.95 0.72
C ASN A 77 -7.19 -8.57 0.72
N LYS A 78 -6.76 -9.23 1.80
CA LYS A 78 -5.43 -9.83 1.94
C LYS A 78 -4.30 -8.82 1.68
N ILE A 79 -4.47 -7.59 2.15
CA ILE A 79 -3.46 -6.53 2.12
C ILE A 79 -2.94 -6.37 3.55
N GLY A 80 -1.64 -6.62 3.75
CA GLY A 80 -1.00 -6.44 5.05
C GLY A 80 -0.94 -4.96 5.41
N ILE A 81 -1.08 -4.60 6.68
CA ILE A 81 -0.91 -3.21 7.15
C ILE A 81 0.36 -3.16 7.98
N VAL A 82 1.28 -2.29 7.57
CA VAL A 82 2.55 -2.05 8.23
C VAL A 82 2.53 -0.62 8.73
N PHE A 83 2.59 -0.47 10.04
CA PHE A 83 2.65 0.84 10.65
C PHE A 83 4.07 1.36 10.64
N LYS A 84 4.31 2.47 9.93
CA LYS A 84 5.59 3.19 10.01
C LYS A 84 5.48 4.19 11.16
N ASP A 85 6.02 3.78 12.30
CA ASP A 85 6.20 4.69 13.43
C ASP A 85 7.20 5.80 13.05
N LYS A 86 7.02 7.00 13.61
CA LYS A 86 7.92 8.12 13.38
C LYS A 86 9.21 8.02 14.21
N SER A 87 9.30 7.08 15.15
CA SER A 87 10.51 6.86 15.94
C SER A 87 11.43 5.85 15.26
N LEU A 88 12.47 6.35 14.62
CA LEU A 88 13.89 6.05 14.89
C LEU A 88 14.76 6.30 13.66
N SER A 89 15.44 7.46 13.68
CA SER A 89 16.89 7.67 13.44
C SER A 89 17.09 9.19 13.64
N GLU A 90 17.57 9.63 14.81
CA GLU A 90 19.00 9.83 15.15
C GLU A 90 19.66 10.91 14.29
#